data_AF-A0A2I0QGJ1-F1
#
_entry.id   AF-A0A2I0QGJ1-F1
#
_cell.length_a   1.000
_cell.length_b   1.000
_cell.length_c   1.000
_cell.angle_alpha   90.00
_cell.angle_beta   90.00
_cell.angle_gamma   90.00
#
_symmetry.space_group_name_H-M   'P 1'
#
loop_
_entity.id
_entity.type
_entity.pdbx_description
1 polymer ?
#
loop_
_entity_poly.entity_id
_entity_poly.type
_entity_poly.pdbx_seq_one_letter_code
_entity_poly.pdbx_strand_id
1 'polypeptide(L)'
;MGQHLTLTNGIVSIVAEYKIEGNGTCNCSSCMDCTAALTDNLNCYGKVKLTANITNQSGTCLNNPENFNNKIFDCKGNIINGTGWNYGVYLENKKNNTIRNCTITCFEYGIYLKNSSNNTIERNAISNRNIGIYSENSTSVINSNMVINNTAYDLYSSDWLSSSGSNNTCDKAEKWDDTDVTSGGCRNKYQSQSTEKATDIFDAVEMLEYLSGEKNLTQLSNHNKPGYYKFVGNENNADINLLDVFALIHKIGMEG
;
A
#
# COMPACT_ATOMS: atom_id res chain seq x y z
N MET A 1 7.07 -2.34 20.79
CA MET A 1 7.22 -1.00 21.41
C MET A 1 6.00 -0.21 20.97
N GLY A 2 4.95 0.02 21.73
CA GLY A 2 4.74 0.06 23.17
C GLY A 2 4.10 1.42 23.43
N GLN A 3 2.76 1.53 23.31
CA GLN A 3 2.03 2.78 23.57
C GLN A 3 2.36 3.24 24.99
N HIS A 4 2.92 4.44 25.14
CA HIS A 4 3.22 4.97 26.46
C HIS A 4 1.93 5.56 27.06
N LEU A 5 1.43 4.91 28.10
CA LEU A 5 0.28 5.40 28.85
C LEU A 5 0.78 6.52 29.77
N THR A 6 0.15 7.69 29.69
CA THR A 6 0.40 8.77 30.66
C THR A 6 -0.81 8.93 31.56
N LEU A 7 -0.55 9.11 32.86
CA LEU A 7 -1.59 9.37 33.86
C LEU A 7 -1.64 10.89 34.11
N THR A 8 -2.71 11.52 33.64
CA THR A 8 -3.05 12.90 34.00
C THR A 8 -4.44 12.89 34.65
N ASN A 9 -4.54 13.38 35.88
CA ASN A 9 -5.78 13.43 36.66
C ASN A 9 -6.52 12.09 36.82
N GLY A 10 -5.78 10.97 36.88
CA GLY A 10 -6.37 9.64 37.06
C GLY A 10 -7.00 9.03 35.80
N ILE A 11 -6.88 9.70 34.65
CA ILE A 11 -7.24 9.16 33.34
C ILE A 11 -5.98 8.67 32.64
N VAL A 12 -6.02 7.43 32.14
CA VAL A 12 -5.00 6.90 31.25
C VAL A 12 -5.24 7.52 29.86
N SER A 13 -4.37 8.45 29.46
CA SER A 13 -4.42 9.06 28.14
C SER A 13 -3.36 8.43 27.23
N ILE A 14 -3.77 8.04 26.03
CA ILE A 14 -2.84 7.66 24.96
C ILE A 14 -2.34 8.97 24.36
N VAL A 15 -1.07 9.28 24.58
CA VAL A 15 -0.43 10.48 24.02
C VAL A 15 0.39 10.03 22.81
N ALA A 16 0.27 10.77 21.71
CA ALA A 16 1.08 10.55 20.53
C ALA A 16 2.54 10.87 20.84
N GLU A 17 3.45 9.93 20.59
CA GLU A 17 4.88 10.09 20.84
C GLU A 17 5.67 9.80 19.56
N TYR A 18 6.12 10.87 18.91
CA TYR A 18 7.06 10.81 17.79
C TYR A 18 8.43 11.32 18.22
N LYS A 19 9.48 10.85 17.58
CA LYS A 19 10.86 11.23 17.89
C LYS A 19 11.35 12.31 16.92
N ILE A 20 11.78 13.45 17.46
CA ILE A 20 12.46 14.50 16.69
C ILE A 20 13.91 14.04 16.43
N GLU A 21 14.31 13.95 15.16
CA GLU A 21 15.71 13.73 14.79
C GLU A 21 16.48 15.05 14.63
N GLY A 22 15.77 16.14 14.38
CA GLY A 22 16.32 17.46 14.13
C GLY A 22 16.21 17.86 12.66
N ASN A 23 16.47 19.14 12.37
CA ASN A 23 16.39 19.73 11.03
C ASN A 23 15.06 19.42 10.31
N GLY A 24 13.93 19.56 11.01
CA GLY A 24 12.59 19.34 10.46
C GLY A 24 12.23 17.88 10.22
N THR A 25 13.05 16.92 10.67
CA THR A 25 12.83 15.48 10.48
C THR A 25 12.39 14.80 11.77
N CYS A 26 11.35 13.98 11.68
CA CYS A 26 10.79 13.20 12.77
C CYS A 26 10.55 11.75 12.38
N ASN A 27 10.50 10.87 13.38
CA ASN A 27 10.16 9.46 13.25
C ASN A 27 8.86 9.17 13.98
N CYS A 28 8.03 8.33 13.40
CA CYS A 28 6.81 7.82 14.00
C CYS A 28 6.73 6.31 13.87
N SER A 29 5.96 5.66 14.76
CA SER A 29 5.81 4.20 14.80
C SER A 29 4.36 3.73 14.73
N SER A 30 3.39 4.64 14.83
CA SER A 30 1.96 4.35 14.74
C SER A 30 1.24 5.45 13.95
N CYS A 31 0.01 5.17 13.51
CA CYS A 31 -0.81 6.16 12.81
C CYS A 31 -1.04 7.44 13.65
N MET A 32 -1.20 7.26 14.96
CA MET A 32 -1.34 8.36 15.92
C MET A 32 -0.05 9.20 15.98
N ASP A 33 1.10 8.56 16.13
CA ASP A 33 2.40 9.23 16.19
C ASP A 33 2.69 9.96 14.87
N CYS A 34 2.42 9.32 13.73
CA CYS A 34 2.66 9.90 12.42
C CYS A 34 1.74 11.10 12.17
N THR A 35 0.47 11.00 12.55
CA THR A 35 -0.49 12.11 12.47
C THR A 35 -0.04 13.27 13.35
N ALA A 36 0.41 13.02 14.59
CA ALA A 36 0.91 14.05 15.47
C ALA A 36 2.21 14.70 14.94
N ALA A 37 3.15 13.92 14.44
CA ALA A 37 4.37 14.41 13.83
C ALA A 37 4.07 15.28 12.59
N LEU A 38 3.13 14.85 11.74
CA LEU A 38 2.75 15.62 10.55
C LEU A 38 2.03 16.92 10.90
N THR A 39 1.33 16.96 12.04
CA THR A 39 0.72 18.18 12.60
C THR A 39 1.74 19.12 13.24
N ASP A 40 2.87 18.62 13.75
CA ASP A 40 3.92 19.48 14.32
C ASP A 40 4.68 20.26 13.25
N ASN A 41 4.37 21.55 13.14
CA ASN A 41 5.05 22.45 12.21
C ASN A 41 6.30 23.13 12.78
N LEU A 42 6.59 22.96 14.07
CA LEU A 42 7.78 23.53 14.71
C LEU A 42 8.98 22.60 14.57
N ASN A 43 8.82 21.31 14.88
CA ASN A 43 9.94 20.36 14.88
C ASN A 43 9.95 19.42 13.67
N CYS A 44 8.77 19.12 13.12
CA CYS A 44 8.58 18.17 12.01
C CYS A 44 8.14 18.88 10.72
N TYR A 45 8.74 20.03 10.43
CA TYR A 45 8.35 20.88 9.29
C TYR A 45 8.77 20.36 7.91
N GLY A 46 9.64 19.34 7.84
CA GLY A 46 10.18 18.83 6.57
C GLY A 46 9.73 17.40 6.25
N LYS A 47 10.03 16.44 7.14
CA LYS A 47 9.88 15.01 6.84
C LYS A 47 9.47 14.21 8.07
N VAL A 48 8.51 13.31 7.90
CA VAL A 48 8.12 12.31 8.89
C VAL A 48 8.39 10.92 8.30
N LYS A 49 9.12 10.08 9.05
CA LYS A 49 9.51 8.73 8.63
C LYS A 49 8.80 7.70 9.47
N LEU A 50 8.14 6.74 8.85
CA LEU A 50 7.64 5.57 9.55
C LEU A 50 8.81 4.62 9.86
N THR A 51 8.93 4.17 11.09
CA THR A 51 10.05 3.31 11.55
C THR A 51 9.64 1.88 11.87
N ALA A 52 8.34 1.56 11.79
CA ALA A 52 7.82 0.24 12.06
C ALA A 52 6.58 -0.06 11.21
N ASN A 53 6.31 -1.34 10.96
CA ASN A 53 5.05 -1.77 10.38
C ASN A 53 3.89 -1.46 11.33
N ILE A 54 2.83 -0.88 10.79
CA ILE A 54 1.55 -0.69 11.47
C ILE A 54 0.62 -1.80 11.01
N THR A 55 0.07 -2.56 11.96
CA THR A 55 -0.82 -3.69 11.68
C THR A 55 -2.13 -3.52 12.43
N ASN A 56 -3.21 -4.08 11.87
CA ASN A 56 -4.55 -4.06 12.46
C ASN A 56 -5.05 -2.66 12.82
N GLN A 57 -4.73 -1.67 11.98
CA GLN A 57 -5.16 -0.29 12.21
C GLN A 57 -6.68 -0.21 12.07
N SER A 58 -7.35 0.06 13.19
CA SER A 58 -8.75 0.45 13.20
C SER A 58 -8.90 1.92 12.81
N GLY A 59 -9.91 2.25 12.00
CA GLY A 59 -10.11 3.64 11.57
C GLY A 59 -9.11 4.08 10.50
N THR A 60 -9.15 5.38 10.17
CA THR A 60 -8.21 5.99 9.24
C THR A 60 -6.82 6.11 9.86
N CYS A 61 -5.76 5.77 9.12
CA CYS A 61 -4.39 5.87 9.65
C CYS A 61 -3.91 7.33 9.69
N LEU A 62 -3.63 7.94 8.54
CA LEU A 62 -3.34 9.37 8.47
C LEU A 62 -4.63 10.14 8.19
N ASN A 63 -5.26 10.63 9.26
CA ASN A 63 -6.55 11.31 9.16
C ASN A 63 -6.37 12.83 9.09
N ASN A 64 -6.16 13.34 7.88
CA ASN A 64 -6.07 14.76 7.54
C ASN A 64 -5.26 15.62 8.55
N PRO A 65 -3.96 15.33 8.79
CA PRO A 65 -3.18 16.06 9.79
C PRO A 65 -3.15 17.57 9.46
N GLU A 66 -3.42 18.42 10.46
CA GLU A 66 -3.75 19.84 10.29
C GLU A 66 -2.70 20.60 9.45
N ASN A 67 -1.42 20.41 9.80
CA ASN A 67 -0.29 21.12 9.18
C ASN A 67 0.47 20.27 8.16
N PHE A 68 -0.15 19.25 7.57
CA PHE A 68 0.50 18.46 6.53
C PHE A 68 0.50 19.21 5.19
N ASN A 69 1.37 20.21 5.06
CA ASN A 69 1.59 20.98 3.84
C ASN A 69 3.09 21.20 3.62
N ASN A 70 3.58 21.02 2.39
CA ASN A 70 5.01 21.10 2.06
C ASN A 70 5.88 20.09 2.84
N LYS A 71 5.33 18.93 3.23
CA LYS A 71 6.08 17.91 3.97
C LYS A 71 6.17 16.59 3.21
N ILE A 72 7.10 15.75 3.66
CA ILE A 72 7.28 14.39 3.16
C ILE A 72 6.84 13.40 4.24
N PHE A 73 5.92 12.49 3.90
CA PHE A 73 5.70 11.27 4.64
C PHE A 73 6.39 10.11 3.90
N ASP A 74 7.43 9.54 4.52
CA ASP A 74 8.25 8.47 3.96
C ASP A 74 8.09 7.22 4.81
N CYS A 75 7.42 6.19 4.29
CA CYS A 75 7.21 4.98 5.07
C CYS A 75 8.47 4.11 5.18
N LYS A 76 9.55 4.43 4.45
CA LYS A 76 10.81 3.68 4.48
C LYS A 76 10.65 2.18 4.17
N GLY A 77 9.64 1.82 3.38
CA GLY A 77 9.31 0.43 3.02
C GLY A 77 8.38 -0.27 4.02
N ASN A 78 7.98 0.40 5.10
CA ASN A 78 7.09 -0.20 6.11
C ASN A 78 5.63 -0.30 5.61
N ILE A 79 4.91 -1.21 6.24
CA ILE A 79 3.51 -1.54 5.98
C ILE A 79 2.59 -0.67 6.87
N ILE A 80 1.48 -0.23 6.30
CA ILE A 80 0.33 0.32 6.98
C ILE A 80 -0.85 -0.59 6.61
N ASN A 81 -1.25 -1.46 7.54
CA ASN A 81 -2.31 -2.44 7.32
C ASN A 81 -3.55 -2.11 8.18
N GLY A 82 -4.68 -1.88 7.50
CA GLY A 82 -5.96 -1.53 8.10
C GLY A 82 -6.88 -2.72 8.38
N THR A 83 -8.08 -2.42 8.88
CA THR A 83 -9.14 -3.41 9.15
C THR A 83 -10.38 -3.29 8.26
N GLY A 84 -10.48 -2.26 7.41
CA GLY A 84 -11.29 -2.34 6.17
C GLY A 84 -12.17 -1.19 5.76
N TRP A 85 -12.79 -0.45 6.68
CA TRP A 85 -13.87 0.50 6.34
C TRP A 85 -13.44 1.97 6.35
N ASN A 86 -12.14 2.24 6.24
CA ASN A 86 -11.56 3.57 6.45
C ASN A 86 -10.43 3.81 5.44
N TYR A 87 -9.67 4.89 5.63
CA TYR A 87 -8.62 5.29 4.70
C TYR A 87 -7.22 5.00 5.25
N GLY A 88 -6.30 4.56 4.39
CA GLY A 88 -4.89 4.50 4.77
C GLY A 88 -4.35 5.91 4.96
N VAL A 89 -4.48 6.75 3.94
CA VAL A 89 -4.16 8.18 4.01
C VAL A 89 -5.35 8.98 3.50
N TYR A 90 -5.83 9.91 4.29
CA TYR A 90 -6.87 10.86 3.89
C TYR A 90 -6.36 12.28 4.03
N LEU A 91 -6.39 13.04 2.93
CA LEU A 91 -6.01 14.44 2.90
C LEU A 91 -7.12 15.30 2.31
N GLU A 92 -7.54 16.32 3.05
CA GLU A 92 -8.49 17.32 2.59
C GLU A 92 -7.89 18.73 2.71
N ASN A 93 -7.95 19.50 1.62
CA ASN A 93 -7.37 20.84 1.52
C ASN A 93 -5.87 20.88 1.85
N LYS A 94 -5.10 19.89 1.36
CA LYS A 94 -3.64 19.80 1.59
C LYS A 94 -2.86 20.00 0.30
N LYS A 95 -1.65 20.55 0.43
CA LYS A 95 -0.83 20.90 -0.73
C LYS A 95 0.65 20.60 -0.60
N ASN A 96 1.28 20.36 -1.75
CA ASN A 96 2.73 20.22 -1.90
C ASN A 96 3.35 19.11 -1.02
N ASN A 97 2.60 18.06 -0.69
CA ASN A 97 3.14 16.97 0.12
C ASN A 97 3.69 15.85 -0.74
N THR A 98 4.60 15.05 -0.19
CA THR A 98 5.04 13.80 -0.81
C THR A 98 4.69 12.62 0.08
N ILE A 99 4.01 11.61 -0.46
CA ILE A 99 3.75 10.31 0.20
C ILE A 99 4.53 9.25 -0.57
N ARG A 100 5.46 8.57 0.11
CA ARG A 100 6.37 7.65 -0.59
C ARG A 100 6.82 6.44 0.21
N ASN A 101 7.22 5.41 -0.54
CA ASN A 101 7.80 4.16 -0.04
C ASN A 101 6.90 3.42 0.97
N CYS A 102 5.58 3.55 0.83
CA CYS A 102 4.60 2.91 1.71
C CYS A 102 4.02 1.64 1.10
N THR A 103 3.77 0.63 1.93
CA THR A 103 2.89 -0.49 1.60
C THR A 103 1.56 -0.28 2.32
N ILE A 104 0.47 0.05 1.62
CA ILE A 104 -0.83 0.40 2.23
C ILE A 104 -1.86 -0.66 1.86
N THR A 105 -2.36 -1.39 2.86
CA THR A 105 -3.24 -2.54 2.65
C THR A 105 -4.47 -2.55 3.55
N CYS A 106 -5.51 -3.25 3.09
CA CYS A 106 -6.71 -3.57 3.88
C CYS A 106 -7.48 -2.34 4.42
N PHE A 107 -7.45 -1.22 3.70
CA PHE A 107 -8.36 -0.08 3.89
C PHE A 107 -9.50 -0.13 2.86
N GLU A 108 -10.50 0.73 3.00
CA GLU A 108 -11.51 0.93 1.94
C GLU A 108 -10.84 1.69 0.80
N TYR A 109 -10.21 2.83 1.13
CA TYR A 109 -9.34 3.56 0.22
C TYR A 109 -7.90 3.58 0.73
N GLY A 110 -6.94 3.27 -0.14
CA GLY A 110 -5.52 3.34 0.20
C GLY A 110 -5.08 4.77 0.48
N ILE A 111 -5.13 5.61 -0.55
CA ILE A 111 -4.87 7.06 -0.47
C ILE A 111 -6.06 7.81 -1.06
N TYR A 112 -6.65 8.71 -0.28
CA TYR A 112 -7.75 9.56 -0.71
C TYR A 112 -7.37 11.04 -0.58
N LEU A 113 -7.38 11.75 -1.71
CA LEU A 113 -7.17 13.19 -1.81
C LEU A 113 -8.48 13.89 -2.16
N LYS A 114 -8.85 14.89 -1.36
CA LYS A 114 -10.03 15.72 -1.60
C LYS A 114 -9.65 17.20 -1.60
N ASN A 115 -10.03 17.94 -2.64
CA ASN A 115 -9.73 19.38 -2.78
C ASN A 115 -8.26 19.73 -2.50
N SER A 116 -7.33 18.87 -2.90
CA SER A 116 -5.91 18.93 -2.55
C SER A 116 -5.06 19.14 -3.79
N SER A 117 -3.94 19.85 -3.70
CA SER A 117 -3.19 20.29 -4.89
C SER A 117 -1.69 20.04 -4.83
N ASN A 118 -1.09 19.76 -5.98
CA ASN A 118 0.35 19.61 -6.16
C ASN A 118 1.00 18.58 -5.21
N ASN A 119 0.27 17.52 -4.85
CA ASN A 119 0.84 16.44 -4.04
C ASN A 119 1.57 15.44 -4.94
N THR A 120 2.63 14.82 -4.42
CA THR A 120 3.39 13.77 -5.09
C THR A 120 3.13 12.44 -4.39
N ILE A 121 2.67 11.45 -5.13
CA ILE A 121 2.51 10.07 -4.64
C ILE A 121 3.50 9.22 -5.42
N GLU A 122 4.53 8.68 -4.76
CA GLU A 122 5.58 7.95 -5.46
C GLU A 122 6.08 6.68 -4.75
N ARG A 123 6.40 5.64 -5.54
CA ARG A 123 7.02 4.41 -5.03
C ARG A 123 6.23 3.72 -3.89
N ASN A 124 4.91 3.76 -3.97
CA ASN A 124 4.04 3.06 -3.02
C ASN A 124 3.52 1.74 -3.60
N ALA A 125 3.27 0.76 -2.75
CA ALA A 125 2.55 -0.48 -3.04
C ALA A 125 1.19 -0.45 -2.35
N ILE A 126 0.08 -0.50 -3.11
CA ILE A 126 -1.26 -0.21 -2.62
C ILE A 126 -2.24 -1.29 -3.07
N SER A 127 -2.85 -1.99 -2.11
CA SER A 127 -3.87 -3.04 -2.35
C SER A 127 -4.93 -3.03 -1.24
N ASN A 128 -6.13 -2.59 -1.57
CA ASN A 128 -7.18 -2.24 -0.61
C ASN A 128 -8.55 -2.82 -1.01
N ARG A 129 -9.51 -2.76 -0.09
CA ARG A 129 -10.82 -3.39 -0.24
C ARG A 129 -11.73 -2.71 -1.26
N ASN A 130 -11.45 -1.48 -1.68
CA ASN A 130 -12.25 -0.78 -2.69
C ASN A 130 -11.39 -0.04 -3.72
N ILE A 131 -10.78 1.09 -3.35
CA ILE A 131 -9.99 1.92 -4.26
C ILE A 131 -8.54 2.06 -3.78
N GLY A 132 -7.57 1.95 -4.68
CA GLY A 132 -6.16 2.15 -4.35
C GLY A 132 -5.84 3.62 -4.08
N ILE A 133 -5.87 4.45 -5.13
CA ILE A 133 -5.73 5.90 -5.04
C ILE A 133 -7.00 6.54 -5.58
N TYR A 134 -7.67 7.30 -4.72
CA TYR A 134 -8.83 8.11 -5.08
C TYR A 134 -8.47 9.60 -5.05
N SER A 135 -8.68 10.28 -6.17
CA SER A 135 -8.56 11.74 -6.30
C SER A 135 -9.93 12.37 -6.54
N GLU A 136 -10.29 13.37 -5.75
CA GLU A 136 -11.52 14.14 -5.91
C GLU A 136 -11.19 15.64 -5.91
N ASN A 137 -11.49 16.33 -7.02
CA ASN A 137 -11.20 17.76 -7.22
C ASN A 137 -9.75 18.12 -6.84
N SER A 138 -8.81 17.24 -7.18
CA SER A 138 -7.43 17.32 -6.71
C SER A 138 -6.42 17.20 -7.86
N THR A 139 -5.26 17.84 -7.70
CA THR A 139 -4.13 17.73 -8.63
C THR A 139 -2.96 17.02 -7.97
N SER A 140 -2.32 16.08 -8.67
CA SER A 140 -1.18 15.34 -8.16
C SER A 140 -0.21 14.87 -9.23
N VAL A 141 1.02 14.57 -8.81
CA VAL A 141 2.02 13.84 -9.57
C VAL A 141 2.10 12.42 -9.02
N ILE A 142 1.68 11.42 -9.79
CA ILE A 142 1.60 10.01 -9.35
C ILE A 142 2.63 9.20 -10.12
N ASN A 143 3.76 8.84 -9.51
CA ASN A 143 4.88 8.21 -10.22
C ASN A 143 5.33 6.89 -9.61
N SER A 144 5.59 5.89 -10.44
CA SER A 144 6.25 4.64 -10.00
C SER A 144 5.54 3.93 -8.85
N ASN A 145 4.21 4.00 -8.80
CA ASN A 145 3.41 3.26 -7.81
C ASN A 145 2.98 1.92 -8.38
N MET A 146 2.84 0.91 -7.51
CA MET A 146 2.18 -0.34 -7.81
C MET A 146 0.83 -0.35 -7.09
N VAL A 147 -0.24 -0.14 -7.85
CA VAL A 147 -1.60 -0.03 -7.32
C VAL A 147 -2.42 -1.13 -7.98
N ILE A 148 -2.64 -2.20 -7.25
CA ILE A 148 -3.16 -3.47 -7.78
C ILE A 148 -4.05 -4.15 -6.75
N ASN A 149 -4.87 -5.12 -7.17
CA ASN A 149 -5.73 -5.91 -6.29
C ASN A 149 -6.67 -5.03 -5.43
N ASN A 150 -7.14 -3.90 -5.98
CA ASN A 150 -8.19 -3.09 -5.37
C ASN A 150 -9.54 -3.49 -5.97
N THR A 151 -10.57 -3.76 -5.15
CA THR A 151 -11.79 -4.41 -5.65
C THR A 151 -12.49 -3.65 -6.78
N ALA A 152 -12.66 -2.33 -6.65
CA ALA A 152 -13.32 -1.52 -7.67
C ALA A 152 -12.32 -0.90 -8.64
N TYR A 153 -11.37 -0.10 -8.12
CA TYR A 153 -10.45 0.67 -8.96
C TYR A 153 -9.06 0.76 -8.33
N ASP A 154 -8.03 0.67 -9.15
CA ASP A 154 -6.67 0.94 -8.70
C ASP A 154 -6.44 2.45 -8.59
N LEU A 155 -6.71 3.16 -9.69
CA LEU A 155 -6.63 4.61 -9.78
C LEU A 155 -7.99 5.14 -10.22
N TYR A 156 -8.56 6.06 -9.44
CA TYR A 156 -9.85 6.63 -9.75
C TYR A 156 -9.91 8.14 -9.50
N SER A 157 -10.50 8.84 -10.47
CA SER A 157 -11.02 10.20 -10.34
C SER A 157 -12.19 10.38 -11.30
N SER A 158 -13.16 11.21 -10.93
CA SER A 158 -14.20 11.64 -11.88
C SER A 158 -13.61 12.52 -12.99
N ASP A 159 -12.65 13.37 -12.61
CA ASP A 159 -11.83 14.25 -13.46
C ASP A 159 -10.42 14.37 -12.85
N TRP A 160 -9.40 13.96 -13.60
CA TRP A 160 -8.02 14.00 -13.13
C TRP A 160 -7.42 15.42 -13.09
N LEU A 161 -8.16 16.43 -13.57
CA LEU A 161 -7.69 17.82 -13.67
C LEU A 161 -6.30 17.86 -14.36
N SER A 162 -5.39 18.70 -13.89
CA SER A 162 -4.00 18.76 -14.35
C SER A 162 -3.09 17.72 -13.68
N SER A 163 -3.63 16.61 -13.17
CA SER A 163 -2.79 15.55 -12.60
C SER A 163 -1.96 14.88 -13.70
N SER A 164 -0.82 14.36 -13.32
CA SER A 164 0.10 13.69 -14.24
C SER A 164 0.87 12.60 -13.52
N GLY A 165 1.51 11.71 -14.27
CA GLY A 165 2.26 10.63 -13.67
C GLY A 165 2.83 9.69 -14.69
N SER A 166 3.74 8.83 -14.27
CA SER A 166 4.48 7.93 -15.15
C SER A 166 4.93 6.68 -14.41
N ASN A 167 5.16 5.61 -15.16
CA ASN A 167 5.70 4.36 -14.64
C ASN A 167 4.87 3.71 -13.53
N ASN A 168 3.57 3.92 -13.51
CA ASN A 168 2.69 3.23 -12.57
C ASN A 168 2.36 1.81 -13.08
N THR A 169 2.03 0.93 -12.13
CA THR A 169 1.58 -0.43 -12.38
C THR A 169 0.17 -0.61 -11.86
N CYS A 170 -0.80 -0.85 -12.74
CA CYS A 170 -2.21 -1.04 -12.38
C CYS A 170 -3.00 -1.75 -13.50
N ASP A 171 -4.19 -2.29 -13.18
CA ASP A 171 -5.11 -2.90 -14.16
C ASP A 171 -6.51 -2.28 -14.20
N LYS A 172 -6.89 -1.54 -13.16
CA LYS A 172 -8.18 -0.83 -13.05
C LYS A 172 -8.00 0.69 -12.90
N ALA A 173 -7.40 1.32 -13.91
CA ALA A 173 -7.19 2.78 -13.98
C ALA A 173 -8.28 3.47 -14.81
N GLU A 174 -9.30 4.03 -14.16
CA GLU A 174 -10.38 4.74 -14.85
C GLU A 174 -9.93 6.13 -15.30
N LYS A 175 -9.86 6.33 -16.62
CA LYS A 175 -9.46 7.61 -17.25
C LYS A 175 -8.07 8.12 -16.85
N TRP A 176 -7.28 7.30 -16.15
CA TRP A 176 -5.91 7.62 -15.82
C TRP A 176 -5.00 7.13 -16.92
N ASP A 177 -4.17 8.03 -17.44
CA ASP A 177 -3.15 7.73 -18.42
C ASP A 177 -1.79 8.21 -17.89
N ASP A 178 -0.84 7.28 -17.80
CA ASP A 178 0.56 7.64 -17.59
C ASP A 178 1.04 8.50 -18.77
N THR A 179 1.68 9.63 -18.49
CA THR A 179 2.08 10.63 -19.49
C THR A 179 3.16 10.14 -20.45
N ASP A 180 3.86 9.06 -20.09
CA ASP A 180 4.83 8.38 -20.94
C ASP A 180 4.24 7.22 -21.76
N VAL A 181 2.91 7.11 -21.83
CA VAL A 181 2.19 6.04 -22.51
C VAL A 181 1.24 6.59 -23.57
N THR A 182 1.28 6.02 -24.77
CA THR A 182 0.46 6.47 -25.92
C THR A 182 -0.89 5.74 -26.02
N SER A 183 -1.05 4.61 -25.34
CA SER A 183 -2.22 3.73 -25.44
C SER A 183 -3.25 3.88 -24.32
N GLY A 184 -3.09 4.88 -23.46
CA GLY A 184 -3.90 5.08 -22.24
C GLY A 184 -3.64 4.03 -21.14
N GLY A 185 -4.04 4.32 -19.91
CA GLY A 185 -3.81 3.51 -18.72
C GLY A 185 -2.43 3.71 -18.08
N CYS A 186 -2.13 2.86 -17.09
CA CYS A 186 -0.78 2.74 -16.52
C CYS A 186 0.22 2.19 -17.53
N ARG A 187 1.49 2.62 -17.43
CA ARG A 187 2.62 2.13 -18.23
C ARG A 187 2.79 0.63 -18.13
N ASN A 188 2.80 0.14 -16.90
CA ASN A 188 2.79 -1.28 -16.64
C ASN A 188 1.34 -1.65 -16.40
N LYS A 189 0.70 -2.32 -17.36
CA LYS A 189 -0.52 -3.02 -17.01
C LYS A 189 -0.10 -4.08 -15.98
N TYR A 190 -0.74 -4.07 -14.82
CA TYR A 190 -0.73 -5.27 -14.00
C TYR A 190 -1.47 -6.31 -14.81
N GLN A 191 -0.71 -7.01 -15.63
CA GLN A 191 -1.10 -8.37 -15.93
C GLN A 191 -1.01 -8.98 -14.53
N SER A 192 -2.16 -9.05 -13.83
CA SER A 192 -2.45 -10.32 -13.19
C SER A 192 -2.08 -11.29 -14.29
N GLN A 193 -0.95 -11.96 -14.16
CA GLN A 193 -0.75 -13.07 -15.04
C GLN A 193 -2.04 -13.84 -14.85
N SER A 194 -2.83 -13.91 -15.90
CA SER A 194 -3.81 -14.98 -16.07
C SER A 194 -3.06 -16.29 -16.30
N THR A 195 -1.88 -16.45 -15.71
CA THR A 195 -1.57 -17.68 -15.03
C THR A 195 -2.52 -17.68 -13.85
N GLU A 196 -3.67 -18.33 -14.02
CA GLU A 196 -4.39 -18.87 -12.86
C GLU A 196 -3.32 -19.27 -11.84
N LYS A 197 -3.34 -18.69 -10.65
CA LYS A 197 -2.40 -19.09 -9.60
C LYS A 197 -3.06 -20.24 -8.86
N ALA A 198 -2.26 -20.99 -8.12
CA ALA A 198 -2.82 -21.85 -7.10
C ALA A 198 -3.71 -21.01 -6.16
N THR A 199 -4.87 -21.55 -5.82
CA THR A 199 -5.91 -20.84 -5.05
C THR A 199 -6.44 -21.63 -3.89
N ASP A 200 -6.30 -22.96 -3.90
CA ASP A 200 -6.92 -23.80 -2.88
C ASP A 200 -5.93 -24.76 -2.21
N ILE A 201 -6.45 -25.50 -1.23
CA ILE A 201 -5.64 -26.39 -0.41
C ILE A 201 -5.11 -27.59 -1.20
N PHE A 202 -5.78 -27.98 -2.30
CA PHE A 202 -5.31 -29.07 -3.15
C PHE A 202 -4.08 -28.65 -3.96
N ASP A 203 -4.02 -27.39 -4.39
CA ASP A 203 -2.80 -26.86 -5.01
C ASP A 203 -1.62 -26.86 -4.02
N ALA A 204 -1.86 -26.50 -2.75
CA ALA A 204 -0.83 -26.54 -1.70
C ALA A 204 -0.31 -27.97 -1.46
N VAL A 205 -1.21 -28.98 -1.51
CA VAL A 205 -0.83 -30.39 -1.41
C VAL A 205 0.05 -30.79 -2.60
N GLU A 206 -0.32 -30.43 -3.83
CA GLU A 206 0.49 -30.71 -5.02
C GLU A 206 1.89 -30.10 -4.95
N MET A 207 2.01 -28.89 -4.41
CA MET A 207 3.31 -28.25 -4.18
C MET A 207 4.15 -29.02 -3.16
N LEU A 208 3.55 -29.56 -2.10
CA LEU A 208 4.24 -30.37 -1.09
C LEU A 208 4.66 -31.74 -1.64
N GLU A 209 3.84 -32.38 -2.48
CA GLU A 209 4.17 -33.63 -3.19
C GLU A 209 5.37 -33.43 -4.15
N TYR A 210 5.45 -32.26 -4.80
CA TYR A 210 6.63 -31.90 -5.59
C TYR A 210 7.88 -31.74 -4.71
N LEU A 211 7.77 -31.03 -3.59
CA LEU A 211 8.90 -30.78 -2.68
C LEU A 211 9.37 -32.03 -1.93
N SER A 212 8.48 -32.99 -1.68
CA SER A 212 8.83 -34.29 -1.08
C SER A 212 9.47 -35.25 -2.08
N GLY A 213 9.41 -34.95 -3.39
CA GLY A 213 9.89 -35.82 -4.47
C GLY A 213 8.89 -36.90 -4.88
N GLU A 214 7.65 -36.86 -4.38
CA GLU A 214 6.58 -37.79 -4.80
C GLU A 214 6.06 -37.47 -6.21
N LYS A 215 6.11 -36.20 -6.62
CA LYS A 215 5.80 -35.75 -7.99
C LYS A 215 6.97 -34.96 -8.59
N ASN A 216 7.18 -35.15 -9.89
CA ASN A 216 7.99 -34.25 -10.71
C ASN A 216 7.14 -33.09 -11.25
N LEU A 217 7.79 -32.01 -11.69
CA LEU A 217 7.11 -30.78 -12.15
C LEU A 217 6.02 -31.06 -13.21
N THR A 218 6.25 -31.96 -14.17
CA THR A 218 5.30 -32.31 -15.23
C THR A 218 4.10 -33.14 -14.76
N GLN A 219 4.10 -33.61 -13.51
CA GLN A 219 3.01 -34.38 -12.91
C GLN A 219 2.04 -33.51 -12.11
N LEU A 220 2.34 -32.21 -11.96
CA LEU A 220 1.45 -31.25 -11.32
C LEU A 220 0.29 -30.89 -12.25
N SER A 221 -0.91 -30.71 -11.70
CA SER A 221 -2.12 -30.50 -12.51
C SER A 221 -2.01 -29.27 -13.43
N ASN A 222 -1.33 -28.23 -12.96
CA ASN A 222 -1.19 -26.97 -13.68
C ASN A 222 0.24 -26.67 -14.16
N HIS A 223 1.07 -27.70 -14.38
CA HIS A 223 2.46 -27.54 -14.84
C HIS A 223 2.61 -26.75 -16.15
N ASN A 224 1.59 -26.75 -17.00
CA ASN A 224 1.58 -26.03 -18.28
C ASN A 224 1.32 -24.52 -18.14
N LYS A 225 1.04 -24.03 -16.93
CA LYS A 225 0.81 -22.62 -16.63
C LYS A 225 2.07 -22.07 -15.94
N PRO A 226 2.91 -21.27 -16.65
CA PRO A 226 4.10 -20.69 -16.06
C PRO A 226 3.78 -19.94 -14.77
N GLY A 227 4.56 -20.09 -13.70
CA GLY A 227 4.34 -19.34 -12.47
C GLY A 227 3.07 -19.69 -11.67
N TYR A 228 2.27 -20.69 -12.06
CA TYR A 228 1.04 -21.11 -11.36
C TYR A 228 1.27 -21.33 -9.85
N TYR A 229 2.33 -22.07 -9.52
CA TYR A 229 2.72 -22.40 -8.15
C TYR A 229 3.74 -21.41 -7.54
N LYS A 230 4.01 -20.27 -8.20
CA LYS A 230 5.04 -19.31 -7.78
C LYS A 230 4.41 -18.09 -7.13
N PHE A 231 4.70 -17.89 -5.84
CA PHE A 231 4.18 -16.79 -5.01
C PHE A 231 5.28 -15.89 -4.43
N VAL A 232 6.53 -16.38 -4.36
CA VAL A 232 7.65 -15.65 -3.77
C VAL A 232 8.85 -15.67 -4.72
N GLY A 233 9.28 -14.48 -5.16
CA GLY A 233 10.45 -14.29 -6.03
C GLY A 233 10.06 -14.01 -7.49
N ASN A 234 10.95 -14.35 -8.43
CA ASN A 234 10.75 -14.10 -9.86
C ASN A 234 9.74 -15.10 -10.45
N GLU A 235 8.63 -14.61 -10.99
CA GLU A 235 7.56 -15.43 -11.59
C GLU A 235 7.97 -16.19 -12.85
N ASN A 236 9.07 -15.77 -13.50
CA ASN A 236 9.64 -16.48 -14.64
C ASN A 236 10.53 -17.67 -14.22
N ASN A 237 10.73 -17.88 -12.91
CA ASN A 237 11.44 -19.04 -12.38
C ASN A 237 10.43 -20.13 -11.97
N ALA A 238 10.56 -21.33 -12.53
CA ALA A 238 9.72 -22.49 -12.26
C ALA A 238 10.05 -23.22 -10.93
N ASP A 239 11.08 -22.78 -10.21
CA ASP A 239 11.48 -23.40 -8.93
C ASP A 239 10.43 -23.14 -7.84
N ILE A 240 9.56 -24.13 -7.59
CA ILE A 240 8.61 -24.14 -6.48
C ILE A 240 9.39 -24.41 -5.19
N ASN A 241 9.15 -23.63 -4.14
CA ASN A 241 9.76 -23.84 -2.83
C ASN A 241 8.75 -23.71 -1.69
N LEU A 242 9.18 -24.01 -0.47
CA LEU A 242 8.31 -24.02 0.72
C LEU A 242 7.71 -22.63 1.04
N LEU A 243 8.38 -21.54 0.66
CA LEU A 243 7.83 -20.18 0.84
C LEU A 243 6.65 -19.92 -0.09
N ASP A 244 6.66 -20.51 -1.29
CA ASP A 244 5.53 -20.43 -2.20
C ASP A 244 4.29 -21.10 -1.58
N VAL A 245 4.48 -22.25 -0.91
CA VAL A 245 3.41 -23.00 -0.21
C VAL A 245 2.83 -22.17 0.95
N PHE A 246 3.69 -21.56 1.78
CA PHE A 246 3.23 -20.75 2.90
C PHE A 246 2.47 -19.51 2.46
N ALA A 247 2.90 -18.86 1.37
CA ALA A 247 2.20 -17.72 0.81
C ALA A 247 0.78 -18.09 0.33
N LEU A 248 0.63 -19.26 -0.31
CA LEU A 248 -0.68 -19.79 -0.71
C LEU A 248 -1.56 -20.13 0.50
N ILE A 249 -1.05 -20.86 1.50
CA ILE A 249 -1.82 -21.20 2.71
C ILE A 249 -2.27 -19.95 3.46
N HIS A 250 -1.40 -18.94 3.56
CA HIS A 250 -1.76 -17.65 4.15
C HIS A 250 -2.90 -16.97 3.37
N LYS A 251 -2.83 -16.98 2.03
CA LYS A 251 -3.90 -16.43 1.17
C LYS A 251 -5.23 -17.17 1.39
N ILE A 252 -5.22 -18.51 1.38
CA ILE A 252 -6.42 -19.34 1.62
C ILE A 252 -7.05 -18.99 2.98
N GLY A 253 -6.23 -18.84 4.03
CA GLY A 253 -6.71 -18.47 5.36
C GLY A 253 -7.25 -17.04 5.50
N MET A 254 -7.00 -16.16 4.52
CA MET A 254 -7.56 -14.80 4.48
C MET A 254 -8.86 -14.70 3.67
N GLU A 255 -9.10 -15.63 2.75
CA GLU A 255 -10.27 -15.66 1.87
C GLU A 255 -11.41 -16.56 2.41
N GLY A 256 -11.12 -17.40 3.41
CA GLY A 256 -12.08 -18.26 4.12
C GLY A 256 -12.69 -17.69 5.39
#